data_AF-A0A7C5ASY9-F1
#
_entry.id   AF-A0A7C5ASY9-F1
#
_cell.length_a   1.000
_cell.length_b   1.000
_cell.length_c   1.000
_cell.angle_alpha   90.00
_cell.angle_beta   90.00
_cell.angle_gamma   90.00
#
_symmetry.space_group_name_H-M   'P 1'
#
loop_
_entity.id
_entity.type
_entity.pdbx_description
1 polymer ?
#
loop_
_entity_poly.entity_id
_entity_poly.type
_entity_poly.pdbx_seq_one_letter_code
_entity_poly.pdbx_strand_id
1 'polypeptide(L)'
;MMGMPRRLVLVGLIVSLVSALLIAGCGAARPTKGEIKVFVAAPLSGWQADGGQTVLGGARLAAEQINARGGLLGYRVVIVPVDDEADSDVAVQVAEQVAEAVRNGERVLGVIGHYNSGQTGATLPIYKDLPIIVITPTASDPALTQQGAKNFFRVNATDAAQGPVDAEFLVKTLGAKRIVLVYAENQYGRGLRDEMVKALEALGQPPVEVIGIPEAAETQAPALPRIAAAQPDAIFLAGYETEGYVLLPELREAGITATFMAS
;
A
#
# COMPACT_ATOMS: atom_id res chain seq x y z
N MET A 1 50.09 -55.49 -16.70
CA MET A 1 49.36 -54.21 -16.65
C MET A 1 48.99 -53.81 -18.08
N MET A 2 47.76 -54.08 -18.52
CA MET A 2 47.26 -53.67 -19.84
C MET A 2 47.02 -52.16 -19.83
N GLY A 3 47.78 -51.41 -20.64
CA GLY A 3 47.61 -49.97 -20.77
C GLY A 3 46.27 -49.63 -21.41
N MET A 4 45.52 -48.70 -20.80
CA MET A 4 44.24 -48.25 -21.32
C MET A 4 44.43 -47.62 -22.71
N PRO A 5 43.63 -47.98 -23.74
CA PRO A 5 43.84 -47.50 -25.10
C PRO A 5 43.64 -45.98 -25.16
N ARG A 6 44.58 -45.28 -25.81
CA ARG A 6 44.62 -43.80 -25.94
C ARG A 6 43.28 -43.16 -26.37
N ARG A 7 42.45 -43.88 -27.12
CA ARG A 7 41.11 -43.43 -27.54
C ARG A 7 40.11 -43.36 -26.38
N LEU A 8 40.17 -44.27 -25.40
CA LEU A 8 39.31 -44.23 -24.20
C LEU A 8 39.71 -43.09 -23.26
N VAL A 9 41.01 -42.76 -23.17
CA VAL A 9 41.50 -41.60 -22.40
C VAL A 9 41.00 -40.28 -23.00
N LEU A 10 41.03 -40.15 -24.33
CA LEU A 10 40.60 -38.94 -25.03
C LEU A 10 39.07 -38.72 -24.94
N VAL A 11 38.28 -39.79 -25.05
CA VAL A 11 36.81 -39.73 -24.88
C VAL A 11 36.45 -39.36 -23.43
N GLY A 12 37.14 -39.92 -22.44
CA GLY A 12 36.95 -39.55 -21.03
C GLY A 12 37.21 -38.06 -20.77
N LEU A 13 38.31 -37.51 -21.32
CA LEU A 13 38.64 -36.08 -21.21
C LEU A 13 37.59 -35.16 -21.85
N ILE A 14 37.07 -35.52 -23.03
CA ILE A 14 36.02 -34.73 -23.71
C ILE A 14 34.71 -34.76 -22.90
N VAL A 15 34.31 -35.91 -22.38
CA VAL A 15 33.10 -36.04 -21.54
C VAL A 15 33.23 -35.25 -20.24
N SER A 16 34.40 -35.27 -19.59
CA SER A 16 34.67 -34.46 -18.39
C SER A 16 34.65 -32.96 -18.69
N LEU A 17 35.19 -32.53 -19.83
CA LEU A 17 35.20 -31.12 -20.24
C LEU A 17 33.78 -30.61 -20.55
N VAL A 18 33.00 -31.37 -21.33
CA VAL A 18 31.59 -31.06 -21.63
C VAL A 18 30.73 -31.04 -20.35
N SER A 19 30.96 -31.96 -19.41
CA SER A 19 30.26 -31.97 -18.12
C SER A 19 30.62 -30.75 -17.26
N ALA A 20 31.88 -30.31 -17.25
CA ALA A 20 32.30 -29.09 -16.54
C ALA A 20 31.70 -27.81 -17.16
N LEU A 21 31.58 -27.76 -18.49
CA LEU A 21 30.93 -26.65 -19.21
C LEU A 21 29.41 -26.60 -18.97
N LEU A 22 28.73 -27.75 -18.86
CA LEU A 22 27.30 -27.82 -18.52
C LEU A 22 27.01 -27.40 -17.07
N ILE A 23 27.92 -27.68 -16.13
CA ILE A 23 27.81 -27.23 -14.72
C ILE A 23 28.07 -25.72 -14.61
N ALA A 24 28.98 -25.17 -15.42
CA ALA A 24 29.25 -23.72 -15.46
C ALA A 24 28.08 -22.91 -16.06
N GLY A 25 27.25 -23.51 -16.92
CA GLY A 25 26.08 -22.87 -17.53
C GLY A 25 24.79 -22.89 -16.68
N CYS A 26 24.74 -23.69 -15.62
CA CYS A 26 23.57 -23.84 -14.75
C CYS A 26 23.66 -23.08 -13.42
N GLY A 27 24.72 -22.28 -13.22
CA GLY A 27 24.77 -21.35 -12.10
C GLY A 27 23.72 -20.27 -12.31
N ALA A 28 22.62 -20.29 -11.53
CA ALA A 28 21.66 -19.20 -11.50
C ALA A 28 22.43 -17.88 -11.47
N ALA A 29 22.16 -16.98 -12.43
CA ALA A 29 22.82 -15.68 -12.49
C ALA A 29 22.76 -15.07 -11.09
N ARG A 30 23.90 -14.68 -10.54
CA ARG A 30 23.97 -14.03 -9.23
C ARG A 30 24.14 -12.52 -9.45
N PRO A 31 23.55 -11.67 -8.62
CA PRO A 31 23.81 -10.24 -8.68
C PRO A 31 25.31 -9.96 -8.49
N THR A 32 25.90 -9.15 -9.36
CA THR A 32 27.35 -8.85 -9.39
C THR A 32 27.69 -7.39 -9.12
N LYS A 33 26.70 -6.48 -9.12
CA LYS A 33 26.92 -5.03 -9.03
C LYS A 33 26.72 -4.47 -7.61
N GLY A 34 26.58 -5.34 -6.62
CA GLY A 34 26.26 -4.97 -5.24
C GLY A 34 24.75 -4.82 -5.02
N GLU A 35 24.37 -3.98 -4.05
CA GLU A 35 22.98 -3.82 -3.62
C GLU A 35 22.32 -2.58 -4.23
N ILE A 36 21.00 -2.67 -4.37
CA ILE A 36 20.09 -1.55 -4.64
C ILE A 36 18.96 -1.59 -3.63
N LYS A 37 18.75 -0.48 -2.92
CA LYS A 37 17.82 -0.36 -1.81
C LYS A 37 16.44 0.08 -2.30
N VAL A 38 15.41 -0.55 -1.76
CA VAL A 38 14.02 -0.10 -1.85
C VAL A 38 13.54 0.08 -0.42
N PHE A 39 13.20 1.32 -0.06
CA PHE A 39 12.62 1.58 1.24
C PHE A 39 11.15 1.19 1.23
N VAL A 40 10.67 0.63 2.34
CA VAL A 40 9.24 0.39 2.57
C VAL A 40 8.84 1.22 3.78
N ALA A 41 8.12 2.31 3.53
CA ALA A 41 7.62 3.23 4.54
C ALA A 41 6.13 2.99 4.75
N ALA A 42 5.77 2.46 5.91
CA ALA A 42 4.43 2.03 6.27
C ALA A 42 4.30 1.96 7.81
N PRO A 43 3.08 1.84 8.36
CA PRO A 43 2.89 1.59 9.77
C PRO A 43 3.26 0.14 10.07
N LEU A 44 4.51 -0.10 10.47
CA LEU A 44 5.03 -1.44 10.78
C LEU A 44 4.73 -1.85 12.22
N SER A 45 4.32 -0.90 13.06
CA SER A 45 3.81 -1.08 14.41
C SER A 45 2.51 -0.29 14.63
N GLY A 46 1.99 -0.32 15.85
CA GLY A 46 0.77 0.40 16.22
C GLY A 46 -0.51 -0.25 15.68
N TRP A 47 -1.58 0.55 15.59
CA TRP A 47 -2.94 0.10 15.30
C TRP A 47 -3.14 -0.36 13.85
N GLN A 48 -2.29 0.07 12.91
CA GLN A 48 -2.30 -0.36 11.49
C GLN A 48 -1.17 -1.33 11.13
N ALA A 49 -0.52 -1.95 12.13
CA ALA A 49 0.61 -2.84 11.89
C ALA A 49 0.29 -3.98 10.92
N ASP A 50 -0.93 -4.53 10.95
CA ASP A 50 -1.33 -5.64 10.07
C ASP A 50 -1.25 -5.27 8.57
N GLY A 51 -1.78 -4.10 8.20
CA GLY A 51 -1.71 -3.56 6.85
C GLY A 51 -0.27 -3.26 6.41
N GLY A 52 0.51 -2.57 7.26
CA GLY A 52 1.90 -2.24 6.93
C GLY A 52 2.82 -3.47 6.83
N GLN A 53 2.63 -4.47 7.70
CA GLN A 53 3.36 -5.75 7.62
C GLN A 53 2.97 -6.53 6.36
N THR A 54 1.72 -6.46 5.91
CA THR A 54 1.28 -7.06 4.64
C THR A 54 2.01 -6.45 3.44
N VAL A 55 2.12 -5.12 3.39
CA VAL A 55 2.90 -4.41 2.35
C VAL A 55 4.37 -4.82 2.40
N LEU A 56 4.97 -4.84 3.59
CA LEU A 56 6.37 -5.23 3.77
C LEU A 56 6.62 -6.68 3.34
N GLY A 57 5.71 -7.60 3.66
CA GLY A 57 5.74 -8.99 3.23
C GLY A 57 5.72 -9.12 1.71
N GLY A 58 4.82 -8.40 1.03
CA GLY A 58 4.75 -8.36 -0.42
C GLY A 58 6.02 -7.83 -1.08
N ALA A 59 6.57 -6.73 -0.56
CA ALA A 59 7.83 -6.16 -1.05
C ALA A 59 9.01 -7.13 -0.87
N ARG A 60 9.10 -7.82 0.28
CA ARG A 60 10.13 -8.83 0.54
C ARG A 60 10.02 -10.03 -0.40
N LEU A 61 8.80 -10.53 -0.62
CA LEU A 61 8.56 -11.63 -1.56
C LEU A 61 8.98 -11.25 -2.99
N ALA A 62 8.61 -10.04 -3.43
CA ALA A 62 9.00 -9.54 -4.75
C ALA A 62 10.53 -9.42 -4.89
N ALA A 63 11.21 -8.88 -3.87
CA ALA A 63 12.67 -8.77 -3.87
C ALA A 63 13.34 -10.15 -3.88
N GLU A 64 12.84 -11.11 -3.11
CA GLU A 64 13.33 -12.50 -3.11
C GLU A 64 13.21 -13.12 -4.49
N GLN A 65 12.04 -13.02 -5.13
CA GLN A 65 11.79 -13.54 -6.47
C GLN A 65 12.69 -12.88 -7.53
N ILE A 66 12.91 -11.57 -7.47
CA ILE A 66 13.82 -10.85 -8.36
C ILE A 66 15.26 -11.32 -8.15
N ASN A 67 15.71 -11.42 -6.91
CA ASN A 67 17.06 -11.85 -6.56
C ASN A 67 17.34 -13.30 -6.97
N ALA A 68 16.37 -14.20 -6.82
CA ALA A 68 16.46 -15.58 -7.26
C ALA A 68 16.63 -15.72 -8.79
N ARG A 69 16.18 -14.73 -9.57
CA ARG A 69 16.35 -14.64 -11.03
C ARG A 69 17.60 -13.85 -11.46
N GLY A 70 18.52 -13.61 -10.53
CA GLY A 70 19.79 -12.91 -10.78
C GLY A 70 19.78 -11.41 -10.56
N GLY A 71 18.76 -10.92 -9.87
CA GLY A 71 18.68 -9.54 -9.42
C GLY A 71 18.17 -8.59 -10.49
N LEU A 72 18.07 -7.33 -10.11
CA LEU A 72 17.61 -6.25 -10.97
C LEU A 72 18.80 -5.65 -11.72
N LEU A 73 18.93 -5.95 -13.02
CA LEU A 73 20.02 -5.43 -13.86
C LEU A 73 21.43 -5.74 -13.30
N GLY A 74 21.57 -6.84 -12.57
CA GLY A 74 22.79 -7.27 -11.89
C GLY A 74 22.94 -6.77 -10.46
N TYR A 75 21.98 -6.01 -9.91
CA TYR A 75 21.95 -5.60 -8.51
C TYR A 75 21.08 -6.53 -7.66
N ARG A 76 21.50 -6.77 -6.42
CA ARG A 76 20.65 -7.42 -5.42
C ARG A 76 19.69 -6.39 -4.85
N VAL A 77 18.40 -6.65 -4.95
CA VAL A 77 17.36 -5.80 -4.33
C VAL A 77 17.34 -6.05 -2.82
N VAL A 78 17.48 -5.00 -2.03
CA VAL A 78 17.40 -5.03 -0.57
C VAL A 78 16.23 -4.18 -0.11
N ILE A 79 15.31 -4.80 0.63
CA ILE A 79 14.19 -4.09 1.27
C ILE A 79 14.66 -3.49 2.58
N VAL A 80 14.47 -2.17 2.73
CA VAL A 80 14.77 -1.43 3.95
C VAL A 80 13.45 -0.99 4.59
N PRO A 81 12.95 -1.73 5.59
CA PRO A 81 11.73 -1.33 6.30
C PRO A 81 12.00 -0.10 7.17
N VAL A 82 11.08 0.86 7.13
CA VAL A 82 11.06 2.05 7.98
C VAL A 82 9.63 2.25 8.48
N ASP A 83 9.47 2.32 9.80
CA ASP A 83 8.16 2.44 10.45
C ASP A 83 7.77 3.91 10.51
N ASP A 84 6.63 4.26 9.89
CA ASP A 84 6.06 5.60 9.99
C ASP A 84 4.98 5.72 11.08
N GLU A 85 4.68 4.63 11.77
CA GLU A 85 3.76 4.55 12.92
C GLU A 85 2.33 5.06 12.63
N ALA A 86 1.96 5.25 11.35
CA ALA A 86 0.78 6.00 10.94
C ALA A 86 0.74 7.43 11.53
N ASP A 87 1.89 8.03 11.80
CA ASP A 87 2.06 9.38 12.34
C ASP A 87 2.77 10.28 11.33
N SER A 88 2.28 11.51 11.15
CA SER A 88 2.78 12.40 10.11
C SER A 88 4.15 12.99 10.43
N ASP A 89 4.46 13.23 11.71
CA ASP A 89 5.76 13.74 12.13
C ASP A 89 6.82 12.64 12.03
N VAL A 90 6.47 11.40 12.40
CA VAL A 90 7.35 10.23 12.21
C VAL A 90 7.56 9.95 10.72
N ALA A 91 6.52 10.03 9.89
CA ALA A 91 6.65 9.87 8.44
C ALA A 91 7.61 10.90 7.81
N VAL A 92 7.58 12.15 8.27
CA VAL A 92 8.53 13.19 7.85
C VAL A 92 9.96 12.84 8.25
N GLN A 93 10.19 12.32 9.46
CA GLN A 93 11.51 11.87 9.90
C GLN A 93 12.03 10.70 9.04
N VAL A 94 11.15 9.74 8.74
CA VAL A 94 11.44 8.63 7.81
C VAL A 94 11.81 9.15 6.42
N ALA A 95 11.09 10.14 5.90
CA ALA A 95 11.39 10.72 4.60
C ALA A 95 12.74 11.44 4.57
N GLU A 96 13.10 12.16 5.64
CA GLU A 96 14.44 12.76 5.75
C GLU A 96 15.54 11.70 5.87
N GLN A 97 15.32 10.59 6.57
CA GLN A 97 16.26 9.46 6.61
C GLN A 97 16.52 8.90 5.21
N VAL A 98 15.46 8.70 4.41
CA VAL A 98 15.60 8.25 3.01
C VAL A 98 16.33 9.30 2.17
N ALA A 99 15.99 10.58 2.33
CA ALA A 99 16.64 11.67 1.61
C ALA A 99 18.13 11.76 1.95
N GLU A 100 18.50 11.57 3.21
CA GLU A 100 19.89 11.50 3.67
C GLU A 100 20.62 10.31 3.03
N ALA A 101 20.04 9.11 3.00
CA ALA A 101 20.62 7.95 2.33
C ALA A 101 20.93 8.25 0.85
N VAL A 102 19.99 8.88 0.14
CA VAL A 102 20.19 9.31 -1.26
C VAL A 102 21.32 10.33 -1.38
N ARG A 103 21.33 11.37 -0.54
CA ARG A 103 22.34 12.45 -0.55
C ARG A 103 23.74 11.92 -0.20
N ASN A 104 23.83 10.91 0.65
CA ASN A 104 25.08 10.22 1.02
C ASN A 104 25.60 9.27 -0.08
N GLY A 105 24.93 9.20 -1.23
CA GLY A 105 25.35 8.42 -2.38
C GLY A 105 24.99 6.93 -2.27
N GLU A 106 24.09 6.55 -1.37
CA GLU A 106 23.56 5.20 -1.36
C GLU A 106 22.74 4.93 -2.61
N ARG A 107 22.78 3.68 -3.09
CA ARG A 107 22.00 3.27 -4.26
C ARG A 107 20.57 2.98 -3.85
N VAL A 108 19.75 4.02 -3.79
CA VAL A 108 18.31 3.94 -3.52
C VAL A 108 17.55 3.96 -4.84
N LEU A 109 16.71 2.96 -5.09
CA LEU A 109 15.81 2.92 -6.25
C LEU A 109 14.56 3.77 -6.00
N GLY A 110 14.02 3.69 -4.79
CA GLY A 110 12.73 4.26 -4.48
C GLY A 110 12.20 3.92 -3.11
N VAL A 111 11.01 4.46 -2.84
CA VAL A 111 10.19 4.23 -1.67
C VAL A 111 8.91 3.56 -2.12
N ILE A 112 8.56 2.42 -1.52
CA ILE A 112 7.20 1.90 -1.49
C ILE A 112 6.56 2.49 -0.23
N GLY A 113 5.65 3.44 -0.41
CA GLY A 113 5.07 4.21 0.69
C GLY A 113 4.74 5.65 0.30
N HIS A 114 4.21 6.44 1.21
CA HIS A 114 3.72 5.99 2.52
C HIS A 114 2.38 5.26 2.36
N TYR A 115 1.95 4.53 3.38
CA TYR A 115 0.70 3.74 3.35
C TYR A 115 -0.54 4.65 3.35
N ASN A 116 -0.56 5.63 4.24
CA ASN A 116 -1.71 6.52 4.43
C ASN A 116 -1.61 7.80 3.58
N SER A 117 -2.75 8.38 3.20
CA SER A 117 -2.81 9.61 2.41
C SER A 117 -2.22 10.82 3.14
N GLY A 118 -2.45 10.95 4.45
CA GLY A 118 -1.88 12.04 5.26
C GLY A 118 -0.36 12.03 5.27
N GLN A 119 0.22 10.89 5.64
CA GLN A 119 1.67 10.65 5.69
C GLN A 119 2.31 10.79 4.31
N THR A 120 1.66 10.30 3.26
CA THR A 120 2.14 10.50 1.88
C THR A 120 2.16 11.99 1.55
N GLY A 121 1.08 12.72 1.81
CA GLY A 121 0.99 14.15 1.54
C GLY A 121 2.03 14.97 2.31
N ALA A 122 2.34 14.60 3.55
CA ALA A 122 3.35 15.27 4.37
C ALA A 122 4.78 15.07 3.85
N THR A 123 5.07 13.93 3.21
CA THR A 123 6.43 13.53 2.82
C THR A 123 6.78 13.83 1.36
N LEU A 124 5.79 13.96 0.48
CA LEU A 124 6.00 14.31 -0.92
C LEU A 124 6.86 15.57 -1.15
N PRO A 125 6.73 16.67 -0.39
CA PRO A 125 7.62 17.83 -0.52
C PRO A 125 9.11 17.53 -0.34
N ILE A 126 9.45 16.48 0.42
CA ILE A 126 10.83 16.03 0.67
C ILE A 126 11.32 15.17 -0.50
N TYR A 127 10.47 14.26 -0.98
CA TYR A 127 10.84 13.32 -2.04
C TYR A 127 10.85 13.90 -3.46
N LYS A 128 10.05 14.93 -3.74
CA LYS A 128 9.76 15.39 -5.12
C LYS A 128 10.99 15.77 -5.96
N ASP A 129 12.07 16.20 -5.32
CA ASP A 129 13.30 16.65 -5.97
C ASP A 129 14.43 15.60 -5.91
N LEU A 130 14.18 14.43 -5.31
CA LEU A 130 15.15 13.34 -5.23
C LEU A 130 15.13 12.49 -6.51
N PRO A 131 16.27 11.92 -6.93
CA PRO A 131 16.39 11.05 -8.09
C PRO A 131 15.91 9.61 -7.79
N ILE A 132 14.75 9.48 -7.14
CA ILE A 132 14.13 8.20 -6.77
C ILE A 132 12.65 8.20 -7.17
N ILE A 133 12.05 7.02 -7.26
CA ILE A 133 10.60 6.87 -7.47
C ILE A 133 9.92 6.64 -6.12
N VAL A 134 8.78 7.28 -5.90
CA VAL A 134 7.90 7.02 -4.75
C VAL A 134 6.61 6.40 -5.26
N ILE A 135 6.28 5.20 -4.76
CA ILE A 135 5.05 4.50 -5.14
C ILE A 135 4.29 4.16 -3.88
N THR A 136 3.14 4.80 -3.66
CA THR A 136 2.26 4.37 -2.57
C THR A 136 1.55 3.06 -2.95
N PRO A 137 1.45 2.10 -2.01
CA PRO A 137 0.67 0.88 -2.24
C PRO A 137 -0.83 1.12 -2.09
N THR A 138 -1.26 2.17 -1.38
CA THR A 138 -2.63 2.29 -0.85
C THR A 138 -3.19 3.72 -0.82
N ALA A 139 -2.37 4.77 -0.74
CA ALA A 139 -2.89 6.13 -0.57
C ALA A 139 -3.66 6.64 -1.80
N SER A 140 -4.96 6.86 -1.62
CA SER A 140 -5.94 7.11 -2.69
C SER A 140 -6.37 8.57 -2.83
N ASP A 141 -5.97 9.46 -1.92
CA ASP A 141 -6.40 10.87 -1.95
C ASP A 141 -6.02 11.53 -3.31
N PRO A 142 -6.98 12.11 -4.05
CA PRO A 142 -6.73 12.79 -5.32
C PRO A 142 -5.73 13.94 -5.24
N ALA A 143 -5.63 14.62 -4.10
CA ALA A 143 -4.77 15.78 -3.89
C ALA A 143 -3.28 15.43 -3.98
N LEU A 144 -2.89 14.18 -3.68
CA LEU A 144 -1.48 13.74 -3.71
C LEU A 144 -0.83 13.95 -5.08
N THR A 145 -1.56 13.67 -6.15
CA THR A 145 -1.11 13.87 -7.54
C THR A 145 -1.18 15.33 -8.01
N GLN A 146 -1.67 16.23 -7.17
CA GLN A 146 -1.77 17.67 -7.47
C GLN A 146 -0.66 18.49 -6.80
N GLN A 147 0.16 17.87 -5.93
CA GLN A 147 1.25 18.53 -5.21
C GLN A 147 2.51 18.80 -6.07
N GLY A 148 2.49 18.42 -7.36
CA GLY A 148 3.58 18.69 -8.30
C GLY A 148 4.78 17.71 -8.22
N ALA A 149 4.70 16.66 -7.40
CA ALA A 149 5.70 15.60 -7.36
C ALA A 149 5.64 14.75 -8.64
N LYS A 150 6.67 14.86 -9.49
CA LYS A 150 6.75 14.15 -10.79
C LYS A 150 7.23 12.70 -10.68
N ASN A 151 7.79 12.35 -9.52
CA ASN A 151 8.32 11.02 -9.22
C ASN A 151 7.39 10.19 -8.33
N PHE A 152 6.16 10.67 -8.09
CA PHE A 152 5.16 9.97 -7.29
C PHE A 152 4.16 9.22 -8.17
N PHE A 153 3.86 7.98 -7.77
CA PHE A 153 2.89 7.10 -8.40
C PHE A 153 2.09 6.36 -7.32
N ARG A 154 0.97 5.76 -7.72
CA ARG A 154 0.14 4.90 -6.86
C ARG A 154 -0.24 3.63 -7.61
N VAL A 155 -0.40 2.52 -6.89
CA VAL A 155 -0.83 1.24 -7.48
C VAL A 155 -2.36 1.16 -7.59
N ASN A 156 -3.08 1.82 -6.67
CA ASN A 156 -4.53 1.85 -6.60
C ASN A 156 -5.16 3.03 -7.37
N ALA A 157 -6.48 2.98 -7.55
CA ALA A 157 -7.24 4.09 -8.10
C ALA A 157 -7.29 5.28 -7.12
N THR A 158 -7.63 6.47 -7.64
CA THR A 158 -7.89 7.63 -6.78
C THR A 158 -9.31 7.59 -6.22
N ASP A 159 -9.56 8.24 -5.09
CA ASP A 159 -10.92 8.35 -4.54
C ASP A 159 -11.88 9.07 -5.50
N ALA A 160 -11.36 9.97 -6.34
CA ALA A 160 -12.15 10.63 -7.40
C ALA A 160 -12.62 9.66 -8.50
N ALA A 161 -11.96 8.52 -8.66
CA ALA A 161 -12.42 7.43 -9.52
C ALA A 161 -13.30 6.43 -8.75
N GLN A 162 -12.97 6.16 -7.49
CA GLN A 162 -13.65 5.17 -6.65
C GLN A 162 -15.02 5.65 -6.14
N GLY A 163 -15.08 6.86 -5.56
CA GLY A 163 -16.29 7.42 -4.94
C GLY A 163 -17.53 7.39 -5.83
N PRO A 164 -17.46 7.80 -7.12
CA PRO A 164 -18.59 7.67 -8.03
C PRO A 164 -19.07 6.22 -8.23
N VAL A 165 -18.16 5.25 -8.30
CA VAL A 165 -18.50 3.83 -8.47
C VAL A 165 -19.17 3.28 -7.21
N ASP A 166 -18.65 3.63 -6.03
CA ASP A 166 -19.23 3.21 -4.75
C ASP A 166 -20.62 3.81 -4.54
N ALA A 167 -20.79 5.10 -4.83
CA ALA A 167 -22.09 5.78 -4.77
C ALA A 167 -23.10 5.16 -5.75
N GLU A 168 -22.67 4.86 -6.99
CA GLU A 168 -23.53 4.17 -7.96
C GLU A 168 -23.93 2.78 -7.49
N PHE A 169 -23.02 2.02 -6.90
CA PHE A 169 -23.32 0.70 -6.37
C PHE A 169 -24.32 0.76 -5.20
N LEU A 170 -24.11 1.67 -4.25
CA LEU A 170 -25.05 1.90 -3.14
C LEU A 170 -26.47 2.22 -3.63
N VAL A 171 -26.60 3.15 -4.57
CA VAL A 171 -27.90 3.68 -4.99
C VAL A 171 -28.57 2.76 -6.01
N LYS A 172 -27.86 2.37 -7.07
CA LYS A 172 -28.44 1.67 -8.22
C LYS A 172 -28.50 0.16 -8.02
N THR A 173 -27.54 -0.42 -7.29
CA THR A 173 -27.47 -1.88 -7.09
C THR A 173 -28.07 -2.29 -5.75
N LEU A 174 -27.68 -1.63 -4.65
CA LEU A 174 -28.20 -1.95 -3.32
C LEU A 174 -29.54 -1.25 -3.02
N GLY A 175 -29.94 -0.28 -3.84
CA GLY A 175 -31.23 0.40 -3.71
C GLY A 175 -31.31 1.30 -2.47
N ALA A 176 -30.18 1.78 -1.95
CA ALA A 176 -30.11 2.61 -0.75
C ALA A 176 -30.80 3.97 -0.95
N LYS A 177 -31.61 4.39 0.02
CA LYS A 177 -32.40 5.64 -0.01
C LYS A 177 -32.17 6.55 1.19
N ARG A 178 -31.63 6.02 2.29
CA ARG A 178 -31.34 6.74 3.52
C ARG A 178 -29.93 6.38 3.94
N ILE A 179 -28.98 7.03 3.30
CA ILE A 179 -27.56 6.76 3.44
C ILE A 179 -27.00 7.63 4.56
N VAL A 180 -26.41 7.01 5.58
CA VAL A 180 -25.53 7.71 6.52
C VAL A 180 -24.09 7.51 6.08
N LEU A 181 -23.35 8.60 5.92
CA LEU A 181 -21.94 8.56 5.57
C LEU A 181 -21.11 8.78 6.84
N VAL A 182 -20.33 7.79 7.23
CA VAL A 182 -19.38 7.86 8.34
C VAL A 182 -17.98 7.99 7.75
N TYR A 183 -17.12 8.84 8.31
CA TYR A 183 -15.75 9.01 7.81
C TYR A 183 -14.73 9.14 8.95
N ALA A 184 -13.53 8.60 8.74
CA ALA A 184 -12.42 8.80 9.66
C ALA A 184 -11.95 10.27 9.61
N GLU A 185 -11.71 10.88 10.75
CA GLU A 185 -11.34 12.30 10.89
C GLU A 185 -9.87 12.59 10.51
N ASN A 186 -9.47 12.12 9.33
CA ASN A 186 -8.14 12.26 8.77
C ASN A 186 -8.20 12.74 7.30
N GLN A 187 -7.03 12.84 6.67
CA GLN A 187 -6.92 13.31 5.29
C GLN A 187 -7.65 12.38 4.30
N TYR A 188 -7.51 11.06 4.44
CA TYR A 188 -8.14 10.08 3.57
C TYR A 188 -9.66 10.08 3.72
N GLY A 189 -10.18 9.91 4.94
CA GLY A 189 -11.61 9.86 5.22
C GLY A 189 -12.32 11.14 4.81
N ARG A 190 -11.73 12.32 5.03
CA ARG A 190 -12.28 13.59 4.52
C ARG A 190 -12.28 13.66 2.99
N GLY A 191 -11.21 13.23 2.33
CA GLY A 191 -11.13 13.21 0.87
C GLY A 191 -12.17 12.30 0.23
N LEU A 192 -12.28 11.06 0.72
CA LEU A 192 -13.28 10.11 0.22
C LEU A 192 -14.71 10.53 0.59
N ARG A 193 -14.94 11.10 1.78
CA ARG A 193 -16.23 11.71 2.14
C ARG A 193 -16.64 12.75 1.10
N ASP A 194 -15.75 13.64 0.71
CA ASP A 194 -16.08 14.72 -0.23
C ASP A 194 -16.45 14.19 -1.62
N GLU A 195 -15.72 13.20 -2.13
CA GLU A 195 -16.06 12.56 -3.41
C GLU A 195 -17.38 11.76 -3.32
N MET A 196 -17.64 11.07 -2.21
CA MET A 196 -18.88 10.33 -1.98
C MET A 196 -20.10 11.24 -1.86
N VAL A 197 -20.00 12.33 -1.07
CA VAL A 197 -21.09 13.32 -0.94
C VAL A 197 -21.45 13.88 -2.32
N LYS A 198 -20.44 14.34 -3.06
CA LYS A 198 -20.61 14.88 -4.41
C LYS A 198 -21.24 13.87 -5.37
N ALA A 199 -20.80 12.61 -5.33
CA ALA A 199 -21.33 11.56 -6.20
C ALA A 199 -22.79 11.21 -5.84
N LEU A 200 -23.11 11.10 -4.55
CA LEU A 200 -24.46 10.82 -4.06
C LEU A 200 -25.43 11.96 -4.37
N GLU A 201 -24.99 13.22 -4.24
CA GLU A 201 -25.76 14.40 -4.66
C GLU A 201 -26.05 14.37 -6.17
N ALA A 202 -25.06 14.04 -6.99
CA ALA A 202 -25.23 13.94 -8.44
C ALA A 202 -26.21 12.82 -8.86
N LEU A 203 -26.36 11.79 -8.03
CA LEU A 203 -27.35 10.72 -8.18
C LEU A 203 -28.73 11.08 -7.62
N GLY A 204 -28.91 12.28 -7.06
CA GLY A 204 -30.16 12.72 -6.43
C GLY A 204 -30.43 12.04 -5.08
N GLN A 205 -29.41 11.49 -4.44
CA GLN A 205 -29.51 10.68 -3.23
C GLN A 205 -28.49 11.14 -2.16
N PRO A 206 -28.50 12.42 -1.73
CA PRO A 206 -27.55 12.93 -0.74
C PRO A 206 -27.61 12.13 0.58
N PRO A 207 -26.50 12.02 1.32
CA PRO A 207 -26.53 11.43 2.66
C PRO A 207 -27.52 12.16 3.57
N VAL A 208 -28.27 11.40 4.38
CA VAL A 208 -29.19 11.96 5.39
C VAL A 208 -28.46 12.45 6.63
N GLU A 209 -27.22 11.99 6.84
CA GLU A 209 -26.31 12.44 7.89
C GLU A 209 -24.87 12.14 7.46
N VAL A 210 -23.94 13.01 7.87
CA VAL A 210 -22.49 12.85 7.69
C VAL A 210 -21.81 12.95 9.05
N ILE A 211 -21.05 11.92 9.43
CA ILE A 211 -20.51 11.77 10.79
C ILE A 211 -19.02 11.47 10.74
N GLY A 212 -18.22 12.33 11.37
CA GLY A 212 -16.80 12.07 11.61
C GLY A 212 -16.60 11.16 12.82
N ILE A 213 -15.66 10.22 12.70
CA ILE A 213 -15.21 9.34 13.78
C ILE A 213 -13.69 9.44 13.97
N PRO A 214 -13.17 9.33 15.21
CA PRO A 214 -11.74 9.29 15.47
C PRO A 214 -11.08 8.03 14.91
N GLU A 215 -9.83 8.17 14.47
CA GLU A 215 -8.93 7.07 14.14
C GLU A 215 -8.51 6.30 15.40
N ALA A 216 -8.21 5.01 15.25
CA ALA A 216 -7.61 4.18 16.30
C ALA A 216 -8.37 4.15 17.63
N ALA A 217 -9.66 4.52 17.63
CA ALA A 217 -10.47 4.53 18.84
C ALA A 217 -10.90 3.10 19.20
N GLU A 218 -10.85 2.79 20.50
CA GLU A 218 -11.33 1.51 21.03
C GLU A 218 -12.85 1.33 20.88
N THR A 219 -13.58 2.43 20.66
CA THR A 219 -15.04 2.45 20.50
C THR A 219 -15.49 3.60 19.61
N GLN A 220 -16.59 3.38 18.88
CA GLN A 220 -17.32 4.38 18.10
C GLN A 220 -18.72 4.66 18.67
N ALA A 221 -18.96 4.25 19.92
CA ALA A 221 -20.22 4.44 20.64
C ALA A 221 -20.79 5.88 20.57
N PRO A 222 -19.98 6.96 20.61
CA PRO A 222 -20.50 8.33 20.48
C PRO A 222 -21.21 8.62 19.15
N ALA A 223 -20.90 7.89 18.08
CA ALA A 223 -21.53 8.08 16.77
C ALA A 223 -22.90 7.38 16.68
N LEU A 224 -23.10 6.28 17.40
CA LEU A 224 -24.26 5.40 17.25
C LEU A 224 -25.62 6.09 17.47
N PRO A 225 -25.81 6.99 18.47
CA PRO A 225 -27.10 7.67 18.65
C PRO A 225 -27.50 8.53 17.45
N ARG A 226 -26.54 9.21 16.81
CA ARG A 226 -26.79 10.00 15.60
C ARG A 226 -27.12 9.10 14.41
N ILE A 227 -26.40 7.99 14.26
CA ILE A 227 -26.68 6.99 13.22
C ILE A 227 -28.10 6.41 13.41
N ALA A 228 -28.47 6.02 14.63
CA ALA A 228 -29.78 5.47 14.94
C ALA A 228 -30.92 6.48 14.67
N ALA A 229 -30.73 7.74 15.10
CA ALA A 229 -31.71 8.80 14.88
C ALA A 229 -31.94 9.10 13.39
N ALA A 230 -30.90 8.94 12.56
CA ALA A 230 -30.99 9.07 11.11
C ALA A 230 -31.76 7.92 10.43
N GLN A 231 -32.06 6.82 11.14
CA GLN A 231 -32.78 5.65 10.62
C GLN A 231 -32.31 5.23 9.21
N PRO A 232 -31.02 4.91 9.02
CA PRO A 232 -30.48 4.55 7.72
C PRO A 232 -31.02 3.21 7.22
N ASP A 233 -31.12 3.08 5.89
CA ASP A 233 -31.18 1.77 5.23
C ASP A 233 -29.80 1.32 4.73
N ALA A 234 -28.85 2.25 4.59
CA ALA A 234 -27.44 1.98 4.32
C ALA A 234 -26.51 2.91 5.10
N ILE A 235 -25.35 2.38 5.46
CA ILE A 235 -24.23 3.11 6.05
C ILE A 235 -23.02 2.89 5.15
N PHE A 236 -22.38 3.99 4.75
CA PHE A 236 -21.10 3.95 4.05
C PHE A 236 -19.99 4.44 5.00
N LEU A 237 -18.93 3.66 5.16
CA LEU A 237 -17.74 4.05 5.90
C LEU A 237 -16.61 4.46 4.95
N ALA A 238 -16.23 5.74 4.99
CA ALA A 238 -15.02 6.30 4.43
C ALA A 238 -13.90 6.32 5.50
N GLY A 239 -13.35 5.16 5.84
CA GLY A 239 -12.36 4.98 6.90
C GLY A 239 -11.46 3.78 6.62
N TYR A 240 -10.55 3.46 7.54
CA TYR A 240 -9.67 2.29 7.39
C TYR A 240 -10.33 1.02 7.94
N GLU A 241 -9.68 -0.13 7.70
CA GLU A 241 -10.18 -1.41 8.19
C GLU A 241 -10.40 -1.40 9.70
N THR A 242 -9.55 -0.72 10.47
CA THR A 242 -9.61 -0.62 11.93
C THR A 242 -10.88 0.04 12.43
N GLU A 243 -11.34 1.13 11.79
CA GLU A 243 -12.62 1.74 12.15
C GLU A 243 -13.79 0.83 11.78
N GLY A 244 -13.69 0.10 10.66
CA GLY A 244 -14.69 -0.88 10.25
C GLY A 244 -14.84 -2.04 11.25
N TYR A 245 -13.72 -2.56 11.75
CA TYR A 245 -13.69 -3.64 12.76
C TYR A 245 -14.35 -3.24 14.08
N VAL A 246 -14.32 -1.97 14.45
CA VAL A 246 -14.95 -1.45 15.68
C VAL A 246 -16.41 -1.06 15.43
N LEU A 247 -16.68 -0.28 14.39
CA LEU A 247 -17.99 0.31 14.14
C LEU A 247 -19.05 -0.74 13.80
N LEU A 248 -18.72 -1.73 12.95
CA LEU A 248 -19.72 -2.70 12.49
C LEU A 248 -20.29 -3.56 13.64
N PRO A 249 -19.48 -4.18 14.51
CA PRO A 249 -20.01 -4.90 15.68
C PRO A 249 -20.86 -4.02 16.58
N GLU A 250 -20.41 -2.80 16.90
CA GLU A 250 -21.15 -1.86 17.76
C GLU A 250 -22.50 -1.46 17.17
N LEU A 251 -22.58 -1.23 15.85
CA LEU A 251 -23.84 -1.00 15.15
C LEU A 251 -24.80 -2.18 15.36
N ARG A 252 -24.32 -3.42 15.25
CA ARG A 252 -25.14 -4.64 15.41
C ARG A 252 -25.60 -4.82 16.85
N GLU A 253 -24.74 -4.56 17.82
CA GLU A 253 -25.09 -4.59 19.25
C GLU A 253 -26.15 -3.53 19.60
N ALA A 254 -26.08 -2.36 18.98
CA ALA A 254 -27.08 -1.30 19.11
C ALA A 254 -28.39 -1.57 18.32
N GLY A 255 -28.51 -2.72 17.65
CA GLY A 255 -29.68 -3.10 16.86
C GLY A 255 -29.81 -2.38 15.51
N ILE A 256 -28.77 -1.65 15.08
CA ILE A 256 -28.72 -0.99 13.77
C ILE A 256 -28.30 -2.03 12.73
N THR A 257 -29.26 -2.46 11.91
CA THR A 257 -29.10 -3.56 10.94
C THR A 257 -29.02 -3.09 9.49
N ALA A 258 -28.87 -1.78 9.27
CA ALA A 258 -28.67 -1.19 7.95
C ALA A 258 -27.54 -1.89 7.16
N THR A 259 -27.69 -1.91 5.84
CA THR A 259 -26.67 -2.40 4.92
C THR A 259 -25.38 -1.61 5.17
N PHE A 260 -24.28 -2.32 5.42
CA PHE A 260 -22.99 -1.69 5.70
C PHE A 260 -22.07 -1.90 4.51
N MET A 261 -21.55 -0.81 3.97
CA MET A 261 -20.51 -0.79 2.93
C MET A 261 -19.34 0.03 3.48
N ALA A 262 -18.13 -0.43 3.24
CA ALA A 262 -16.91 0.30 3.57
C ALA A 262 -16.02 0.31 2.33
N SER A 263 -15.17 1.34 2.27
CA SER A 263 -14.01 1.34 1.39
C SER A 263 -12.82 0.66 2.05
#